data_AF-A0AAE3IR83-F1
#
_entry.id   AF-A0AAE3IR83-F1
#
_cell.length_a   1.000
_cell.length_b   1.000
_cell.length_c   1.000
_cell.angle_alpha   90.00
_cell.angle_beta   90.00
_cell.angle_gamma   90.00
#
_symmetry.space_group_name_H-M   'P 1'
#
loop_
_entity.id
_entity.type
_entity.pdbx_description
1 polymer ?
#
loop_
_entity_poly.entity_id
_entity_poly.type
_entity_poly.pdbx_seq_one_letter_code
_entity_poly.pdbx_strand_id
1 'polypeptide(L)'
;LAYLNQIQANKSKYIGKPFSVLLNDLQPAIKFFTPSVGHSAYKNKEISTGFYFIIPEYMEDFGSYNFEIKWATPLNRTISGPIYDGGAYRGQWRTEAAQYYGTGIIADVVVDWRYNN
;
A
#
# COMPACT_ATOMS: atom_id res chain seq x y z
N LEU A 1 -15.61 -6.77 -0.19
CA LEU A 1 -15.08 -7.62 0.92
C LEU A 1 -14.34 -8.89 0.48
N ALA A 2 -14.96 -9.81 -0.29
CA ALA A 2 -14.41 -11.15 -0.57
C ALA A 2 -13.00 -11.15 -1.20
N TYR A 3 -12.73 -10.21 -2.11
CA TYR A 3 -11.45 -10.08 -2.78
C TYR A 3 -10.28 -9.78 -1.82
N LEU A 4 -10.42 -8.81 -0.92
CA LEU A 4 -9.35 -8.50 0.04
C LEU A 4 -9.17 -9.62 1.08
N ASN A 5 -10.26 -10.26 1.50
CA ASN A 5 -10.19 -11.45 2.36
C ASN A 5 -9.41 -12.58 1.67
N GLN A 6 -9.55 -12.73 0.35
CA GLN A 6 -8.77 -13.69 -0.42
C GLN A 6 -7.28 -13.31 -0.49
N ILE A 7 -6.94 -12.02 -0.65
CA ILE A 7 -5.56 -11.56 -0.58
C ILE A 7 -4.97 -11.86 0.81
N GLN A 8 -5.71 -11.58 1.88
CA GLN A 8 -5.28 -11.86 3.26
C GLN A 8 -5.11 -13.37 3.51
N ALA A 9 -6.06 -14.19 3.07
CA ALA A 9 -5.97 -15.66 3.18
C ALA A 9 -4.78 -16.24 2.40
N ASN A 10 -4.40 -15.59 1.29
CA ASN A 10 -3.27 -15.99 0.45
C ASN A 10 -1.97 -15.24 0.77
N LYS A 11 -1.88 -14.51 1.89
CA LYS A 11 -0.74 -13.61 2.15
C LYS A 11 0.62 -14.32 2.14
N SER A 12 0.66 -15.61 2.48
CA SER A 12 1.87 -16.45 2.41
C SER A 12 2.47 -16.55 1.00
N LYS A 13 1.68 -16.33 -0.07
CA LYS A 13 2.18 -16.29 -1.45
C LYS A 13 3.02 -15.04 -1.73
N TYR A 14 2.78 -13.96 -0.97
CA TYR A 14 3.38 -12.64 -1.22
C TYR A 14 4.49 -12.29 -0.22
N ILE A 15 4.45 -12.84 0.99
CA ILE A 15 5.49 -12.60 2.00
C ILE A 15 6.86 -13.05 1.46
N GLY A 16 7.87 -12.20 1.63
CA GLY A 16 9.22 -12.40 1.11
C GLY A 16 9.38 -12.16 -0.38
N LYS A 17 8.32 -11.77 -1.09
CA LYS A 17 8.35 -11.43 -2.52
C LYS A 17 8.35 -9.90 -2.71
N PRO A 18 8.83 -9.41 -3.86
CA PRO A 18 8.61 -8.03 -4.27
C PRO A 18 7.12 -7.72 -4.40
N PHE A 19 6.73 -6.50 -4.05
CA PHE A 19 5.35 -6.04 -4.15
C PHE A 19 4.78 -6.10 -5.57
N SER A 20 5.64 -6.05 -6.59
CA SER A 20 5.24 -6.28 -7.98
C SER A 20 4.49 -7.60 -8.20
N VAL A 21 4.76 -8.65 -7.40
CA VAL A 21 4.03 -9.92 -7.47
C VAL A 21 2.58 -9.72 -7.05
N LEU A 22 2.35 -9.08 -5.90
CA LEU A 22 1.00 -8.77 -5.44
C LEU A 22 0.32 -7.77 -6.39
N LEU A 23 1.02 -6.74 -6.87
CA LEU A 23 0.47 -5.76 -7.82
C LEU A 23 -0.13 -6.40 -9.08
N ASN A 24 0.47 -7.46 -9.60
CA ASN A 24 -0.05 -8.17 -10.78
C ASN A 24 -1.37 -8.91 -10.49
N ASP A 25 -1.57 -9.34 -9.25
CA ASP A 25 -2.77 -10.03 -8.80
C ASP A 25 -3.85 -9.05 -8.32
N LEU A 26 -3.54 -7.74 -8.24
CA LEU A 26 -4.48 -6.74 -7.72
C LEU A 26 -5.62 -6.43 -8.69
N GLN A 27 -6.85 -6.75 -8.27
CA GLN A 27 -8.10 -6.35 -8.95
C GLN A 27 -9.14 -5.89 -7.91
N PRO A 28 -9.54 -4.60 -7.89
CA PRO A 28 -9.22 -3.52 -8.83
C PRO A 28 -7.80 -2.94 -8.67
N ALA A 29 -7.38 -2.09 -9.61
CA ALA A 29 -6.10 -1.39 -9.54
C ALA A 29 -6.07 -0.29 -8.46
N ILE A 30 -4.93 -0.14 -7.79
CA ILE A 30 -4.70 0.88 -6.76
C ILE A 30 -4.95 2.28 -7.34
N LYS A 31 -5.59 3.14 -6.54
CA LYS A 31 -5.88 4.53 -6.88
C LYS A 31 -5.08 5.52 -6.05
N PHE A 32 -4.89 5.23 -4.77
CA PHE A 32 -4.09 6.07 -3.89
C PHE A 32 -3.16 5.25 -3.01
N PHE A 33 -2.17 5.92 -2.44
CA PHE A 33 -1.25 5.35 -1.47
C PHE A 33 -0.85 6.40 -0.43
N THR A 34 -0.50 5.95 0.77
CA THR A 34 -0.03 6.79 1.86
C THR A 34 1.19 6.13 2.53
N PRO A 35 2.39 6.70 2.39
CA PRO A 35 3.59 6.22 3.07
C PRO A 35 3.50 6.46 4.58
N SER A 36 3.89 5.46 5.37
CA SER A 36 3.97 5.55 6.84
C SER A 36 5.43 5.56 7.30
N VAL A 37 5.80 6.59 8.05
CA VAL A 37 7.17 6.80 8.52
C VAL A 37 7.41 6.18 9.89
N GLY A 38 8.64 5.71 10.12
CA GLY A 38 9.09 5.37 11.46
C GLY A 38 9.21 6.60 12.37
N HIS A 39 9.07 6.39 13.68
CA HIS A 39 9.20 7.46 14.68
C HIS A 39 10.61 8.06 14.71
N SER A 40 10.69 9.38 14.96
CA SER A 40 11.88 10.22 15.25
C SER A 40 13.19 9.82 14.55
N ALA A 41 13.96 8.89 15.15
CA ALA A 41 15.24 8.40 14.65
C ALA A 41 15.14 7.69 13.28
N TYR A 42 13.95 7.27 12.89
CA TYR A 42 13.66 6.56 11.64
C TYR A 42 12.81 7.37 10.67
N LYS A 43 12.76 8.69 10.79
CA LYS A 43 11.97 9.57 9.89
C LYS A 43 12.29 9.42 8.40
N ASN A 44 13.51 8.95 8.07
CA ASN A 44 13.94 8.68 6.71
C ASN A 44 13.60 7.25 6.23
N LYS A 45 12.92 6.47 7.07
CA LYS A 45 12.53 5.10 6.80
C LYS A 45 11.02 4.99 6.75
N GLU A 46 10.53 4.47 5.64
CA GLU A 46 9.13 4.10 5.49
C GLU A 46 8.99 2.62 5.84
N ILE A 47 8.30 2.35 6.94
CA ILE A 47 8.15 1.00 7.49
C ILE A 47 6.94 0.27 6.92
N SER A 48 5.96 1.04 6.44
CA SER A 48 4.78 0.51 5.78
C SER A 48 4.16 1.54 4.84
N THR A 49 3.27 1.08 3.97
CA THR A 49 2.52 1.91 3.04
C THR A 49 1.09 1.43 2.99
N GLY A 50 0.13 2.35 3.18
CA GLY A 50 -1.27 2.09 2.93
C GLY A 50 -1.61 2.26 1.45
N PHE A 51 -2.45 1.39 0.91
CA PHE A 51 -2.92 1.43 -0.47
C PHE A 51 -4.45 1.39 -0.50
N TYR A 52 -5.02 2.17 -1.42
CA TYR A 52 -6.44 2.50 -1.46
C TYR A 52 -7.00 2.23 -2.85
N PHE A 53 -8.19 1.62 -2.90
CA PHE A 53 -8.93 1.39 -4.13
C PHE A 53 -10.24 2.17 -4.15
N ILE A 54 -10.74 2.46 -5.35
CA ILE A 54 -12.14 2.87 -5.55
C ILE A 54 -12.90 1.61 -5.98
N ILE A 55 -13.84 1.16 -5.15
CA ILE A 55 -14.77 0.08 -5.50
C ILE A 55 -16.13 0.72 -5.78
N PRO A 56 -16.61 0.72 -7.04
CA PRO A 56 -17.81 1.46 -7.46
C PRO A 56 -19.06 1.15 -6.63
N GLU A 57 -19.23 -0.10 -6.22
CA GLU A 57 -20.38 -0.59 -5.45
C GLU A 57 -20.47 -0.03 -4.02
N TYR A 58 -19.42 0.65 -3.54
CA TYR A 58 -19.33 1.17 -2.16
C TYR A 58 -19.00 2.67 -2.13
N MET A 59 -19.27 3.40 -3.23
CA MET A 59 -18.92 4.83 -3.37
C MET A 59 -19.74 5.79 -2.50
N GLU A 60 -20.82 5.35 -1.86
CA GLU A 60 -21.62 6.22 -0.97
C GLU A 60 -20.93 6.49 0.38
N ASP A 61 -20.08 5.56 0.84
CA ASP A 61 -19.21 5.79 1.98
C ASP A 61 -17.83 6.16 1.44
N PHE A 62 -17.37 7.39 1.67
CA PHE A 62 -15.97 7.79 1.48
C PHE A 62 -15.08 6.98 2.45
N GLY A 63 -14.87 5.72 2.14
CA GLY A 63 -14.29 4.70 3.00
C GLY A 63 -13.57 3.66 2.15
N SER A 64 -12.63 4.16 1.36
CA SER A 64 -11.66 3.41 0.55
C SER A 64 -11.30 2.09 1.21
N TYR A 65 -11.45 0.99 0.47
CA TYR A 65 -10.94 -0.30 0.90
C TYR A 65 -9.42 -0.24 0.94
N ASN A 66 -8.85 -0.59 2.09
CA ASN A 66 -7.44 -0.38 2.39
C ASN A 66 -6.73 -1.70 2.67
N PHE A 67 -5.51 -1.81 2.18
CA PHE A 67 -4.54 -2.72 2.76
C PHE A 67 -3.23 -1.97 2.99
N GLU A 68 -2.53 -2.38 4.04
CA GLU A 68 -1.22 -1.89 4.38
C GLU A 68 -0.19 -2.99 4.10
N ILE A 69 0.89 -2.61 3.41
CA ILE A 69 2.06 -3.46 3.29
C ILE A 69 3.07 -3.02 4.33
N LYS A 70 3.50 -3.98 5.15
CA LYS A 70 4.70 -3.82 5.98
C LYS A 70 5.91 -4.26 5.17
N TRP A 71 6.95 -3.43 5.15
CA TRP A 71 8.15 -3.71 4.38
C TRP A 71 9.16 -4.52 5.21
N ALA A 72 9.73 -5.58 4.61
CA ALA A 72 10.76 -6.40 5.26
C ALA A 72 12.04 -5.61 5.52
N THR A 73 12.41 -4.75 4.56
CA THR A 73 13.41 -3.70 4.75
C THR A 73 12.71 -2.37 4.55
N PRO A 74 12.83 -1.41 5.49
CA PRO A 74 12.19 -0.11 5.34
C PRO A 74 12.61 0.58 4.04
N LEU A 75 11.64 1.14 3.33
CA LEU A 75 11.89 1.90 2.11
C LEU A 75 12.46 3.28 2.43
N ASN A 76 13.14 3.90 1.47
CA ASN A 76 13.77 5.20 1.64
C ASN A 76 12.73 6.33 1.56
N ARG A 77 12.41 6.95 2.70
CA ARG A 77 11.42 8.02 2.77
C ARG A 77 11.83 9.28 2.00
N THR A 78 13.12 9.52 1.82
CA THR A 78 13.61 10.65 1.01
C THR A 78 13.22 10.47 -0.47
N ILE A 79 12.97 9.24 -0.92
CA ILE A 79 12.46 8.95 -2.27
C ILE A 79 10.92 8.96 -2.28
N SER A 80 10.28 8.26 -1.33
CA SER A 80 8.81 8.18 -1.33
C SER A 80 8.11 9.49 -0.94
N GLY A 81 8.79 10.39 -0.23
CA GLY A 81 8.32 11.74 0.10
C GLY A 81 7.89 12.52 -1.13
N PRO A 82 8.83 12.85 -2.01
CA PRO A 82 8.54 13.53 -3.27
C PRO A 82 7.53 12.79 -4.15
N ILE A 83 7.57 11.45 -4.21
CA ILE A 83 6.59 10.66 -4.99
C ILE A 83 5.17 10.86 -4.45
N TYR A 84 5.01 10.88 -3.12
CA TYR A 84 3.72 11.11 -2.47
C TYR A 84 3.27 12.58 -2.53
N ASP A 85 4.16 13.54 -2.26
CA ASP A 85 3.84 14.96 -2.09
C ASP A 85 3.86 15.76 -3.41
N GLY A 86 3.81 15.10 -4.58
CA GLY A 86 3.96 15.67 -5.93
C GLY A 86 2.90 16.69 -6.39
N GLY A 87 2.53 17.67 -5.55
CA GLY A 87 1.66 18.78 -5.85
C GLY A 87 0.18 18.40 -5.89
N ALA A 88 -0.51 18.73 -7.00
CA ALA A 88 -1.94 18.48 -7.21
C ALA A 88 -2.31 16.98 -7.25
N TYR A 89 -1.33 16.09 -7.25
CA TYR A 89 -1.49 14.64 -7.37
C TYR A 89 -1.11 13.89 -6.09
N ARG A 90 -1.21 14.57 -4.94
CA ARG A 90 -0.78 14.00 -3.67
C ARG A 90 -1.40 12.63 -3.41
N GLY A 91 -0.55 11.63 -3.18
CA GLY A 91 -0.97 10.26 -2.89
C GLY A 91 -1.63 9.51 -4.04
N GLN A 92 -1.67 10.05 -5.27
CA GLN A 92 -2.22 9.32 -6.41
C GLN A 92 -1.28 8.20 -6.86
N TRP A 93 -1.85 7.03 -7.14
CA TRP A 93 -1.10 5.91 -7.68
C TRP A 93 -0.75 6.13 -9.15
N ARG A 94 0.54 6.35 -9.43
CA ARG A 94 1.09 6.66 -10.77
C ARG A 94 2.26 5.74 -11.08
N THR A 95 2.75 5.81 -12.33
CA THR A 95 3.88 4.98 -12.80
C THR A 95 5.11 5.06 -11.89
N GLU A 96 5.46 6.25 -11.42
CA GLU A 96 6.60 6.47 -10.50
C GLU A 96 6.42 5.70 -9.18
N ALA A 97 5.21 5.75 -8.61
CA ALA A 97 4.88 5.03 -7.39
C ALA A 97 4.94 3.50 -7.63
N ALA A 98 4.35 3.03 -8.72
CA ALA A 98 4.37 1.61 -9.07
C ALA A 98 5.80 1.08 -9.27
N GLN A 99 6.66 1.84 -9.94
CA GLN A 99 8.07 1.49 -10.15
C GLN A 99 8.83 1.44 -8.82
N TYR A 100 8.66 2.44 -7.96
CA TYR A 100 9.35 2.50 -6.69
C TYR A 100 8.90 1.40 -5.73
N TYR A 101 7.61 1.36 -5.43
CA TYR A 101 7.04 0.42 -4.45
C TYR A 101 7.07 -1.02 -4.93
N GLY A 102 6.99 -1.27 -6.25
CA GLY A 102 7.03 -2.62 -6.81
C GLY A 102 8.29 -3.42 -6.45
N THR A 103 9.39 -2.73 -6.13
CA THR A 103 10.66 -3.36 -5.71
C THR A 103 10.70 -3.73 -4.23
N GLY A 104 9.79 -3.19 -3.40
CA GLY A 104 9.78 -3.41 -1.97
C GLY A 104 9.43 -4.86 -1.61
N ILE A 105 10.18 -5.45 -0.68
CA ILE A 105 9.92 -6.81 -0.20
C ILE A 105 8.84 -6.78 0.88
N ILE A 106 7.79 -7.58 0.69
CA ILE A 106 6.66 -7.68 1.61
C ILE A 106 7.07 -8.47 2.85
N ALA A 107 6.92 -7.90 4.04
CA ALA A 107 6.96 -8.63 5.32
C ALA A 107 5.58 -9.12 5.74
N ASP A 108 4.55 -8.30 5.53
CA ASP A 108 3.17 -8.65 5.86
C ASP A 108 2.19 -7.86 4.99
N VAL A 109 1.00 -8.42 4.84
CA VAL A 109 -0.15 -7.79 4.18
C VAL A 109 -1.27 -7.69 5.21
N VAL A 110 -1.64 -6.47 5.57
CA VAL A 110 -2.71 -6.20 6.53
C VAL A 110 -3.91 -5.66 5.75
N VAL A 111 -5.02 -6.37 5.75
CA VAL A 111 -6.28 -5.93 5.14
C VAL A 111 -7.15 -5.33 6.23
N ASP A 112 -7.81 -4.22 5.90
CA ASP A 112 -8.83 -3.57 6.74
C ASP A 112 -8.37 -3.21 8.16
N TRP A 113 -7.69 -2.06 8.26
CA TRP A 113 -7.24 -1.47 9.52
C TRP A 113 -8.38 -0.85 10.36
N ARG A 114 -9.64 -0.78 9.87
CA ARG A 114 -10.69 0.04 10.51
C ARG A 114 -11.99 -0.67 10.90
N TYR A 115 -12.11 -1.99 10.94
CA TYR A 115 -13.26 -2.61 11.63
C TYR A 115 -12.88 -3.90 12.36
N ASN A 116 -12.20 -3.74 13.50
CA ASN A 116 -12.27 -4.70 14.60
C ASN A 116 -12.82 -3.95 15.82
N ASN A 117 -14.13 -3.74 15.84
CA ASN A 117 -14.90 -3.46 17.07
C ASN A 117 -16.07 -4.44 17.09
#